data_AF-A0AA95IC32-F1
#
_entry.id   AF-A0AA95IC32-F1
#
_cell.length_a   1.000
_cell.length_b   1.000
_cell.length_c   1.000
_cell.angle_alpha   90.00
_cell.angle_beta   90.00
_cell.angle_gamma   90.00
#
_symmetry.space_group_name_H-M   'P 1'
#
loop_
_entity.id
_entity.type
_entity.pdbx_description
1 polymer ?
#
loop_
_entity_poly.entity_id
_entity_poly.type
_entity_poly.pdbx_seq_one_letter_code
_entity_poly.pdbx_strand_id
1 'polypeptide(L)'
;MKNRLKFIGFPFRQKNETSLQIKKLKVCSGIRTISITVQVADTPKKRDKGLMFVKNLPENEGMLFVFSAKTYGGFWMKNTLIPLSIAFLDSDGKILRILDMVPCKDDFCPTYDPEIYYHYALEVNLGWFDRNQIKEGDFVMFV
;
A
#
# COMPACT_ATOMS: atom_id res chain seq x y z
N MET A 1 60.10 -8.98 -5.69
CA MET A 1 59.32 -8.09 -6.57
C MET A 1 58.12 -8.85 -7.12
N LYS A 2 56.90 -8.48 -6.70
CA LYS A 2 55.62 -8.60 -7.45
C LYS A 2 54.51 -8.02 -6.55
N ASN A 3 54.17 -6.76 -6.82
CA ASN A 3 52.92 -6.13 -6.39
C ASN A 3 51.74 -6.93 -6.96
N ARG A 4 50.60 -6.97 -6.24
CA ARG A 4 49.27 -6.63 -6.82
C ARG A 4 48.15 -6.61 -5.77
N LEU A 5 47.52 -5.43 -5.73
CA LEU A 5 46.13 -5.08 -5.41
C LEU A 5 45.54 -5.47 -4.05
N LYS A 6 45.48 -4.47 -3.16
CA LYS A 6 44.44 -4.34 -2.14
C LYS A 6 43.10 -4.09 -2.86
N PHE A 7 42.18 -5.06 -2.82
CA PHE A 7 40.78 -4.80 -3.15
C PHE A 7 40.19 -3.95 -2.04
N ILE A 8 39.91 -2.69 -2.37
CA ILE A 8 39.13 -1.79 -1.51
C ILE A 8 37.68 -2.26 -1.65
N GLY A 9 37.25 -3.13 -0.74
CA GLY A 9 35.84 -3.49 -0.62
C GLY A 9 35.06 -2.25 -0.21
N PHE A 10 34.30 -1.67 -1.14
CA PHE A 10 33.22 -0.77 -0.77
C PHE A 10 32.23 -1.57 0.09
N PRO A 11 31.82 -1.08 1.28
CA PRO A 11 30.79 -1.76 2.03
C PRO A 11 29.50 -1.68 1.21
N PHE A 12 29.06 -2.82 0.67
CA PHE A 12 27.74 -2.97 0.09
C PHE A 12 26.76 -2.76 1.25
N ARG A 13 26.20 -1.55 1.33
CA ARG A 13 25.25 -1.18 2.38
C ARG A 13 23.99 -2.01 2.18
N GLN A 14 23.90 -3.11 2.92
CA GLN A 14 22.68 -3.90 3.05
C GLN A 14 21.62 -2.97 3.65
N LYS A 15 20.74 -2.41 2.82
CA LYS A 15 19.51 -1.78 3.31
C LYS A 15 18.76 -2.88 4.07
N ASN A 16 18.41 -2.64 5.33
CA ASN A 16 17.59 -3.55 6.12
C ASN A 16 16.28 -3.82 5.38
N GLU A 17 16.18 -4.93 4.65
CA GLU A 17 15.03 -5.31 3.83
C GLU A 17 13.85 -5.85 4.67
N THR A 18 14.06 -6.05 5.98
CA THR A 18 13.16 -6.82 6.84
C THR A 18 12.15 -6.00 7.61
N SER A 19 12.31 -4.68 7.76
CA SER A 19 11.34 -3.85 8.49
C SER A 19 10.38 -3.12 7.55
N LEU A 20 9.08 -3.32 7.78
CA LEU A 20 8.04 -2.46 7.19
C LEU A 20 8.13 -1.10 7.85
N GLN A 21 8.21 -0.05 7.03
CA GLN A 21 8.14 1.32 7.55
C GLN A 21 6.69 1.60 7.96
N ILE A 22 6.52 2.27 9.08
CA ILE A 22 5.21 2.73 9.55
C ILE A 22 5.16 4.24 9.33
N LYS A 23 4.07 4.72 8.72
CA LYS A 23 3.79 6.14 8.53
C LYS A 23 2.42 6.48 9.07
N LYS A 24 2.25 7.74 9.50
CA LYS A 24 0.92 8.30 9.71
C LYS A 24 0.50 9.03 8.44
N LEU A 25 -0.76 8.91 8.08
CA LEU A 25 -1.38 9.68 7.00
C LEU A 25 -2.61 10.39 7.56
N LYS A 26 -3.06 11.42 6.86
CA LYS A 26 -4.34 12.09 7.10
C LYS A 26 -5.25 11.90 5.90
N VAL A 27 -6.45 11.40 6.10
CA VAL A 27 -7.47 11.32 5.05
C VAL A 27 -8.49 12.42 5.28
N CYS A 28 -8.65 13.28 4.27
CA CYS A 28 -9.39 14.53 4.34
C CYS A 28 -10.65 14.44 3.48
N SER A 29 -11.81 14.70 4.09
CA SER A 29 -13.11 14.78 3.41
C SER A 29 -13.82 16.06 3.84
N GLY A 30 -13.82 17.06 2.95
CA GLY A 30 -14.24 18.43 3.29
C GLY A 30 -13.42 19.00 4.46
N ILE A 31 -14.10 19.38 5.55
CA ILE A 31 -13.47 19.89 6.78
C ILE A 31 -13.01 18.77 7.74
N ARG A 32 -13.36 17.51 7.45
CA ARG A 32 -13.05 16.37 8.32
C ARG A 32 -11.68 15.83 7.96
N THR A 33 -10.93 15.43 8.99
CA THR A 33 -9.63 14.79 8.83
C THR A 33 -9.51 13.63 9.78
N ILE A 34 -9.17 12.46 9.25
CA ILE A 34 -8.99 11.22 10.01
C ILE A 34 -7.53 10.79 9.90
N SER A 35 -6.92 10.43 11.02
CA SER A 35 -5.53 9.94 11.04
C SER A 35 -5.51 8.42 10.95
N ILE A 36 -4.69 7.89 10.05
CA ILE A 36 -4.50 6.46 9.87
C ILE A 36 -3.00 6.11 9.98
N THR A 37 -2.69 4.98 10.60
CA THR A 37 -1.32 4.47 10.69
C THR A 37 -1.14 3.36 9.67
N VAL A 38 -0.19 3.49 8.75
CA VAL A 38 -0.01 2.57 7.64
C VAL A 38 1.36 1.91 7.65
N GLN A 39 1.39 0.63 7.30
CA GLN A 39 2.60 -0.04 6.86
C GLN A 39 2.88 0.32 5.39
N VAL A 40 4.15 0.52 5.02
CA VAL A 40 4.52 0.98 3.67
C VAL A 40 5.11 -0.15 2.84
N ALA A 41 4.46 -0.43 1.71
CA ALA A 41 4.91 -1.36 0.68
C ALA A 41 5.49 -0.61 -0.54
N ASP A 42 6.77 -0.25 -0.43
CA ASP A 42 7.54 0.55 -1.41
C ASP A 42 8.43 -0.28 -2.35
N THR A 43 8.53 -1.59 -2.12
CA THR A 43 9.30 -2.52 -2.98
C THR A 43 8.36 -3.56 -3.59
N PRO A 44 8.70 -4.14 -4.77
CA PRO A 44 7.89 -5.20 -5.39
C PRO A 44 7.55 -6.33 -4.40
N LYS A 45 8.55 -6.85 -3.69
CA LYS A 45 8.37 -7.90 -2.68
C LYS A 45 7.39 -7.53 -1.56
N LYS A 46 7.40 -6.28 -1.09
CA LYS A 46 6.44 -5.83 -0.06
C LYS A 46 5.04 -5.69 -0.64
N ARG A 47 4.92 -5.20 -1.88
CA ARG A 47 3.62 -5.07 -2.57
C ARG A 47 3.01 -6.44 -2.87
N ASP A 48 3.81 -7.39 -3.34
CA ASP A 48 3.36 -8.76 -3.62
C ASP A 48 2.87 -9.46 -2.35
N LYS A 49 3.51 -9.18 -1.20
CA LYS A 49 3.07 -9.70 0.11
C LYS A 49 1.78 -9.04 0.61
N GLY A 50 1.66 -7.73 0.45
CA GLY A 50 0.52 -6.97 0.96
C GLY A 50 0.14 -7.31 2.41
N LEU A 51 -1.16 -7.46 2.66
CA LEU A 51 -1.74 -7.90 3.94
C LEU A 51 -2.02 -9.42 3.99
N MET A 52 -1.32 -10.24 3.19
CA MET A 52 -1.46 -11.69 3.25
C MET A 52 -1.25 -12.22 4.67
N PHE A 53 -2.09 -13.17 5.06
CA PHE A 53 -2.08 -13.84 6.37
C PHE A 53 -2.32 -12.96 7.60
N VAL A 54 -2.60 -11.66 7.43
CA VAL A 54 -3.02 -10.78 8.53
C VAL A 54 -4.42 -11.21 8.98
N LYS A 55 -4.53 -11.59 10.27
CA LYS A 55 -5.80 -12.10 10.85
C LYS A 55 -6.71 -10.99 11.37
N ASN A 56 -6.14 -9.85 11.72
CA ASN A 56 -6.86 -8.70 12.25
C ASN A 56 -6.07 -7.44 11.89
N LEU A 57 -6.77 -6.42 11.37
CA LEU A 57 -6.24 -5.10 11.10
C LEU A 57 -7.03 -4.12 12.00
N PRO A 58 -6.38 -3.36 12.88
CA PRO A 58 -7.07 -2.35 13.70
C PRO A 58 -7.81 -1.31 12.85
N GLU A 59 -8.86 -0.70 13.41
CA GLU A 59 -9.79 0.14 12.63
C GLU A 59 -9.10 1.30 11.89
N ASN A 60 -8.12 1.96 12.51
CA ASN A 60 -7.37 3.07 11.90
C ASN A 60 -5.93 2.65 11.53
N GLU A 61 -5.81 1.44 11.01
CA GLU A 61 -4.60 0.93 10.41
C GLU A 61 -4.81 0.44 8.98
N GLY A 62 -3.73 0.41 8.21
CA GLY A 62 -3.78 0.00 6.82
C GLY A 62 -2.41 -0.29 6.22
N MET A 63 -2.39 -0.47 4.91
CA MET A 63 -1.16 -0.57 4.13
C MET A 63 -1.18 0.42 2.97
N LEU A 64 -0.10 1.18 2.82
CA LEU A 64 0.12 2.08 1.70
C LEU A 64 1.09 1.44 0.72
N PHE A 65 0.62 1.21 -0.50
CA PHE A 65 1.41 0.76 -1.63
C PHE A 65 1.95 1.96 -2.37
N VAL A 66 3.26 2.01 -2.58
CA VAL A 66 3.96 3.11 -3.24
C VAL A 66 4.59 2.60 -4.53
N PHE A 67 4.27 3.27 -5.64
CA PHE A 67 4.83 2.97 -6.95
C PHE A 67 5.77 4.11 -7.37
N SER A 68 6.98 3.76 -7.81
CA SER A 68 8.00 4.73 -8.22
C SER A 68 7.65 5.48 -9.51
N ALA A 69 6.71 4.94 -10.28
CA ALA A 69 6.19 5.52 -11.51
C ALA A 69 4.68 5.31 -11.56
N LYS A 70 4.02 6.08 -12.42
CA LYS A 70 2.59 5.91 -12.73
C LYS A 70 2.33 4.47 -13.17
N THR A 71 1.41 3.79 -12.50
CA THR A 71 1.12 2.36 -12.70
C THR A 71 -0.31 2.16 -13.17
N TYR A 72 -0.56 1.04 -13.84
CA TYR A 72 -1.88 0.54 -14.25
C TYR A 72 -1.97 -0.94 -13.88
N GLY A 73 -3.17 -1.42 -13.55
CA GLY A 73 -3.41 -2.78 -13.11
C GLY A 73 -4.13 -2.82 -11.76
N GLY A 74 -4.44 -4.03 -11.30
CA GLY A 74 -5.23 -4.24 -10.10
C GLY A 74 -4.51 -4.94 -8.96
N PHE A 75 -5.28 -5.16 -7.90
CA PHE A 75 -4.89 -5.92 -6.73
C PHE A 75 -5.64 -7.25 -6.70
N TRP A 76 -5.11 -8.20 -5.94
CA TRP A 76 -5.75 -9.49 -5.69
C TRP A 76 -5.79 -9.78 -4.20
N MET A 77 -6.65 -10.70 -3.81
CA MET A 77 -6.85 -11.05 -2.40
C MET A 77 -6.30 -12.43 -2.05
N LYS A 78 -5.35 -12.95 -2.84
CA LYS A 78 -4.74 -14.27 -2.61
C LYS A 78 -4.11 -14.31 -1.23
N ASN A 79 -4.53 -15.25 -0.39
CA ASN A 79 -4.07 -15.43 0.99
C ASN A 79 -4.36 -14.28 1.96
N THR A 80 -5.13 -13.27 1.55
CA THR A 80 -5.61 -12.22 2.45
C THR A 80 -6.82 -12.75 3.23
N LEU A 81 -6.76 -12.72 4.56
CA LEU A 81 -7.75 -13.40 5.42
C LEU A 81 -8.93 -12.53 5.82
N ILE A 82 -8.77 -11.21 5.73
CA ILE A 82 -9.76 -10.20 6.13
C ILE A 82 -10.28 -9.48 4.87
N PRO A 83 -11.56 -9.09 4.84
CA PRO A 83 -12.08 -8.26 3.75
C PRO A 83 -11.51 -6.84 3.86
N LEU A 84 -11.19 -6.25 2.71
CA LEU A 84 -10.52 -4.95 2.62
C LEU A 84 -11.27 -4.03 1.67
N SER A 85 -11.11 -2.72 1.88
CA SER A 85 -11.36 -1.71 0.86
C SER A 85 -10.02 -1.13 0.41
N ILE A 86 -9.90 -0.76 -0.86
CA ILE A 86 -8.70 -0.15 -1.43
C ILE A 86 -9.04 1.17 -2.13
N ALA A 87 -8.33 2.24 -1.79
CA ALA A 87 -8.39 3.51 -2.48
C ALA A 87 -7.16 3.70 -3.37
N PHE A 88 -7.35 3.96 -4.65
CA PHE A 88 -6.29 4.25 -5.62
C PHE A 88 -6.10 5.76 -5.74
N LEU A 89 -4.86 6.24 -5.63
CA LEU A 89 -4.53 7.65 -5.50
C LEU A 89 -3.62 8.15 -6.63
N ASP A 90 -3.80 9.38 -7.07
CA ASP A 90 -2.81 10.06 -7.93
C ASP A 90 -1.55 10.51 -7.17
N SER A 91 -0.62 11.16 -7.85
CA SER A 91 0.64 11.64 -7.26
C SER A 91 0.44 12.70 -6.17
N ASP A 92 -0.69 13.40 -6.17
CA ASP A 92 -1.02 14.45 -5.21
C ASP A 92 -1.83 13.89 -4.02
N GLY A 93 -2.13 12.58 -4.03
CA GLY A 93 -2.87 11.89 -2.99
C GLY A 93 -4.39 11.96 -3.14
N LYS A 94 -4.92 12.45 -4.27
CA LYS A 94 -6.36 12.47 -4.52
C LYS A 94 -6.86 11.04 -4.73
N ILE A 95 -7.96 10.68 -4.08
CA ILE A 95 -8.64 9.41 -4.28
C ILE A 95 -9.33 9.41 -5.64
N LEU A 96 -8.89 8.53 -6.53
CA LEU A 96 -9.40 8.40 -7.89
C LEU A 96 -10.49 7.33 -8.02
N ARG A 97 -10.33 6.23 -7.28
CA ARG A 97 -11.23 5.07 -7.30
C ARG A 97 -11.18 4.38 -5.94
N ILE A 98 -12.33 3.88 -5.47
CA ILE A 98 -12.40 2.99 -4.31
C ILE A 98 -13.03 1.67 -4.76
N LEU A 99 -12.43 0.54 -4.37
CA LEU A 99 -12.97 -0.79 -4.59
C LEU A 99 -13.03 -1.56 -3.27
N ASP A 100 -14.07 -2.38 -3.13
CA ASP A 100 -14.19 -3.36 -2.05
C ASP A 100 -13.73 -4.73 -2.53
N MET A 101 -12.98 -5.43 -1.68
CA MET A 101 -12.30 -6.66 -2.03
C MET A 101 -12.55 -7.75 -0.98
N VAL A 102 -12.88 -8.96 -1.46
CA VAL A 102 -13.16 -10.12 -0.60
C VAL A 102 -11.99 -11.11 -0.56
N PRO A 103 -11.74 -11.78 0.58
CA PRO A 103 -10.71 -12.82 0.70
C PRO A 103 -10.76 -13.88 -0.39
N CYS A 104 -9.59 -14.35 -0.83
CA CYS A 104 -9.47 -15.45 -1.78
C CYS A 104 -8.33 -16.40 -1.38
N LYS A 105 -8.59 -17.72 -1.42
CA LYS A 105 -7.61 -18.77 -1.12
C LYS A 105 -7.36 -19.72 -2.28
N ASP A 106 -8.04 -19.50 -3.40
CA ASP A 106 -7.92 -20.34 -4.59
C ASP A 106 -6.61 -20.07 -5.33
N ASP A 107 -6.24 -20.99 -6.23
CA ASP A 107 -5.08 -20.80 -7.09
C ASP A 107 -5.25 -19.61 -8.03
N PHE A 108 -6.49 -19.38 -8.48
CA PHE A 108 -6.91 -18.30 -9.36
C PHE A 108 -7.83 -17.34 -8.60
N CYS A 109 -7.27 -16.21 -8.17
CA CYS A 109 -8.05 -15.15 -7.52
C CYS A 109 -8.44 -14.06 -8.52
N PRO A 110 -9.63 -13.45 -8.38
CA PRO A 110 -10.01 -12.30 -9.19
C PRO A 110 -9.06 -11.13 -8.94
N THR A 111 -8.90 -10.31 -9.97
CA THR A 111 -8.15 -9.05 -9.90
C THR A 111 -9.14 -7.90 -9.82
N TYR A 112 -8.90 -6.99 -8.88
CA TYR A 112 -9.63 -5.75 -8.65
C TYR A 112 -8.84 -4.62 -9.30
N ASP A 113 -9.13 -4.36 -10.58
CA ASP A 113 -8.51 -3.31 -11.38
C ASP A 113 -9.36 -2.02 -11.31
N PRO A 114 -8.77 -0.85 -10.98
CA PRO A 114 -9.51 0.41 -10.98
C PRO A 114 -9.75 0.97 -12.39
N GLU A 115 -9.21 0.31 -13.43
CA GLU A 115 -9.25 0.67 -14.85
C GLU A 115 -8.68 2.06 -15.15
N ILE A 116 -7.82 2.56 -14.26
CA ILE A 116 -7.18 3.89 -14.33
C ILE A 116 -5.73 3.80 -13.87
N TYR A 117 -4.96 4.82 -14.23
CA TYR A 117 -3.59 4.94 -13.72
C TYR A 117 -3.55 5.60 -12.34
N TYR A 118 -2.63 5.17 -11.49
CA TYR A 118 -2.43 5.68 -10.13
C TYR A 118 -0.95 5.65 -9.71
N HIS A 119 -0.63 6.27 -8.56
CA HIS A 119 0.70 6.30 -7.96
C HIS A 119 0.76 5.62 -6.60
N TYR A 120 -0.37 5.58 -5.89
CA TYR A 120 -0.47 4.95 -4.59
C TYR A 120 -1.77 4.14 -4.49
N ALA A 121 -1.77 3.16 -3.60
CA ALA A 121 -3.00 2.53 -3.16
C ALA A 121 -3.01 2.38 -1.64
N LEU A 122 -4.15 2.64 -1.01
CA LEU A 122 -4.34 2.54 0.43
C LEU A 122 -5.36 1.44 0.74
N GLU A 123 -4.88 0.33 1.29
CA GLU A 123 -5.73 -0.74 1.83
C GLU A 123 -6.10 -0.47 3.29
N VAL A 124 -7.38 -0.64 3.60
CA VAL A 124 -7.98 -0.52 4.94
C VAL A 124 -9.03 -1.62 5.12
N ASN A 125 -9.54 -1.79 6.35
CA ASN A 125 -10.67 -2.70 6.60
C ASN A 125 -11.87 -2.36 5.70
N LEU A 126 -12.59 -3.40 5.23
CA LEU A 126 -13.81 -3.23 4.45
C LEU A 126 -14.80 -2.25 5.13
N GLY A 127 -15.34 -1.35 4.31
CA GLY A 127 -16.32 -0.33 4.72
C GLY A 127 -15.74 0.79 5.58
N TRP A 128 -14.42 0.85 5.78
CA TRP A 128 -13.81 1.94 6.53
C TRP A 128 -14.02 3.29 5.86
N PHE A 129 -13.91 3.37 4.53
CA PHE A 129 -14.17 4.62 3.80
C PHE A 129 -15.61 5.09 3.99
N ASP A 130 -16.59 4.20 3.84
CA ASP A 130 -18.01 4.52 4.03
C ASP A 130 -18.34 5.00 5.45
N ARG A 131 -17.88 4.26 6.48
CA ARG A 131 -18.09 4.66 7.89
C ARG A 131 -17.51 6.04 8.20
N ASN A 132 -16.41 6.37 7.53
CA ASN A 132 -15.73 7.65 7.68
C ASN A 132 -16.21 8.73 6.70
N GLN A 133 -17.16 8.41 5.83
CA GLN A 133 -17.71 9.29 4.79
C GLN A 133 -16.64 9.82 3.83
N ILE A 134 -15.64 8.99 3.53
CA ILE A 134 -14.57 9.28 2.56
C ILE A 134 -15.00 8.72 1.20
N LYS A 135 -14.81 9.50 0.14
CA LYS A 135 -15.23 9.15 -1.22
C LYS A 135 -14.18 9.52 -2.27
N GLU A 136 -14.41 9.09 -3.50
CA GLU A 136 -13.63 9.56 -4.64
C GLU A 136 -13.65 11.09 -4.74
N GLY A 137 -12.49 11.68 -5.02
CA GLY A 137 -12.26 13.12 -5.01
C GLY A 137 -11.72 13.69 -3.70
N ASP A 138 -11.82 12.95 -2.59
CA ASP A 138 -11.17 13.29 -1.31
C ASP A 138 -9.65 13.07 -1.38
N PHE A 139 -8.92 13.45 -0.34
CA PHE A 139 -7.44 13.47 -0.37
C PHE A 139 -6.82 12.69 0.78
N VAL A 140 -5.70 12.03 0.48
CA VAL A 140 -4.78 11.45 1.46
C VAL A 140 -3.52 12.30 1.51
N MET A 141 -3.26 12.90 2.66
CA MET A 141 -2.07 13.71 2.91
C MET A 141 -0.99 12.89 3.63
N PHE A 142 0.22 12.93 3.07
CA PHE A 142 1.43 12.37 3.67
C PHE A 142 1.98 13.38 4.69
N VAL A 143 2.00 13.01 5.97
CA VAL A 143 2.55 13.84 7.06
C VAL A 143 3.97 13.46 7.45
#